data_AF-A0A3B8LWD4-F1
#
_entry.id   AF-A0A3B8LWD4-F1
#
_cell.length_a   1.000
_cell.length_b   1.000
_cell.length_c   1.000
_cell.angle_alpha   90.00
_cell.angle_beta   90.00
_cell.angle_gamma   90.00
#
_symmetry.space_group_name_H-M   'P 1'
#
loop_
_entity.id
_entity.type
_entity.pdbx_description
1 polymer ?
#
loop_
_entity_poly.entity_id
_entity_poly.type
_entity_poly.pdbx_seq_one_letter_code
_entity_poly.pdbx_strand_id
1 'polypeptide(L)'
;DLDELIETIRHQAAELEPVDAELLIDGRTVVVYCLGEVGQESERIAVFQSKRTGRDIRLSPMFDPEPGGCGGGGGGCGSGGCGSSHGDEQA
;
A
#
# COMPACT_ATOMS: atom_id res chain seq x y z
N ASP A 1 17.91 5.40 -6.85
CA ASP A 1 17.98 5.72 -5.41
C ASP A 1 16.60 5.48 -4.77
N LEU A 2 16.48 5.25 -3.45
CA LEU A 2 15.16 5.12 -2.81
C LEU A 2 14.47 6.49 -2.68
N ASP A 3 15.23 7.53 -2.35
CA ASP A 3 14.73 8.92 -2.30
C ASP A 3 14.23 9.37 -3.69
N GLU A 4 14.97 9.06 -4.74
CA GLU A 4 14.56 9.33 -6.13
C GLU A 4 13.26 8.60 -6.50
N LEU A 5 13.05 7.38 -5.97
CA LEU A 5 11.82 6.63 -6.19
C LEU A 5 10.63 7.30 -5.49
N ILE A 6 10.79 7.73 -4.24
CA ILE A 6 9.79 8.48 -3.47
C ILE A 6 9.39 9.74 -4.25
N GLU A 7 10.37 10.54 -4.68
CA GLU A 7 10.12 11.75 -5.46
C GLU A 7 9.42 11.43 -6.78
N THR A 8 9.84 10.39 -7.49
CA THR A 8 9.20 10.00 -8.76
C THR A 8 7.73 9.63 -8.56
N ILE A 9 7.41 8.85 -7.52
CA ILE A 9 6.03 8.46 -7.22
C ILE A 9 5.21 9.69 -6.81
N ARG A 10 5.76 10.58 -5.98
CA ARG A 10 5.11 11.84 -5.58
C ARG A 10 4.72 12.71 -6.77
N HIS A 11 5.57 12.79 -7.80
CA HIS A 11 5.29 13.57 -9.00
C HIS A 11 4.28 12.90 -9.95
N GLN A 12 4.20 11.57 -9.95
CA GLN A 12 3.35 10.81 -10.88
C GLN A 12 1.98 10.46 -10.31
N ALA A 13 1.86 10.30 -8.99
CA ALA A 13 0.62 9.95 -8.30
C ALA A 13 0.18 11.13 -7.41
N ALA A 14 -0.49 12.11 -7.99
CA ALA A 14 -0.81 13.37 -7.29
C ALA A 14 -1.71 13.20 -6.05
N GLU A 15 -2.50 12.13 -5.99
CA GLU A 15 -3.38 11.80 -4.85
C GLU A 15 -2.70 10.93 -3.79
N LEU A 16 -1.45 10.53 -4.03
CA LEU A 16 -0.67 9.67 -3.15
C LEU A 16 0.49 10.46 -2.55
N GLU A 17 0.66 10.38 -1.23
CA GLU A 17 1.80 10.98 -0.56
C GLU A 17 2.77 9.88 -0.09
N PRO A 18 3.86 9.58 -0.83
CA PRO A 18 4.88 8.65 -0.39
C PRO A 18 5.70 9.28 0.75
N VAL A 19 5.79 8.54 1.86
CA VAL A 19 6.42 8.97 3.12
C VAL A 19 7.82 8.39 3.25
N ASP A 20 7.96 7.09 3.01
CA ASP A 20 9.23 6.37 3.16
C ASP A 20 9.28 5.15 2.24
N ALA A 21 10.48 4.60 2.02
CA ALA A 21 10.70 3.40 1.23
C ALA A 21 11.77 2.51 1.84
N GLU A 22 11.51 1.19 1.87
CA GLU A 22 12.42 0.21 2.43
C GLU A 22 12.74 -0.89 1.41
N LEU A 23 14.02 -1.27 1.33
CA LEU A 23 14.47 -2.46 0.59
C LEU A 23 14.42 -3.68 1.52
N LEU A 24 13.64 -4.68 1.15
CA LEU A 24 13.52 -5.91 1.93
C LEU A 24 14.80 -6.75 1.87
N ILE A 25 14.89 -7.72 2.78
CA ILE A 25 16.06 -8.60 2.95
C ILE A 25 16.40 -9.44 1.71
N ASP A 26 15.46 -9.61 0.78
CA ASP A 26 15.67 -10.33 -0.47
C ASP A 26 16.50 -9.52 -1.49
N GLY A 27 16.74 -8.24 -1.21
CA GLY A 27 17.47 -7.32 -2.07
C GLY A 27 16.74 -6.99 -3.38
N ARG A 28 15.47 -7.35 -3.51
CA ARG A 28 14.66 -7.20 -4.74
C ARG A 28 13.37 -6.44 -4.52
N THR A 29 12.69 -6.64 -3.41
CA THR A 29 11.42 -5.99 -3.13
C THR A 29 11.66 -4.66 -2.42
N VAL A 30 11.05 -3.60 -2.94
CA VAL A 30 10.99 -2.29 -2.29
C VAL A 30 9.55 -2.01 -1.91
N VAL A 31 9.30 -1.75 -0.63
CA VAL A 31 8.00 -1.30 -0.14
C VAL A 31 8.04 0.21 -0.02
N VAL A 32 7.09 0.90 -0.62
CA VAL A 32 6.91 2.36 -0.48
C VAL A 32 5.67 2.57 0.37
N TYR A 33 5.84 3.26 1.49
CA TYR A 33 4.78 3.60 2.42
C TYR A 33 4.14 4.92 1.99
N CYS A 34 2.81 4.92 1.85
CA CYS A 34 2.09 6.05 1.30
C CYS A 34 0.88 6.43 2.17
N LEU A 35 0.62 7.73 2.32
CA LEU A 35 -0.66 8.25 2.78
C LEU A 35 -1.58 8.46 1.56
N GLY A 36 -2.88 8.25 1.74
CA GLY A 36 -3.88 8.32 0.67
C GLY A 36 -4.29 6.95 0.11
N GLU A 37 -5.12 6.97 -0.92
CA GLU A 37 -5.70 5.75 -1.50
C GLU A 37 -4.78 5.13 -2.55
N VAL A 38 -4.26 3.93 -2.27
CA VAL A 38 -3.55 3.11 -3.26
C VAL A 38 -4.59 2.50 -4.21
N GLY A 39 -4.82 3.17 -5.33
CA GLY A 39 -5.72 2.72 -6.40
C GLY A 39 -4.99 2.23 -7.66
N GLN A 40 -5.79 1.83 -8.66
CA GLN A 40 -5.30 1.28 -9.94
C GLN A 40 -4.25 2.16 -10.64
N GLU A 41 -4.36 3.49 -10.54
CA GLU A 41 -3.39 4.41 -11.15
C GLU A 41 -2.03 4.32 -10.46
N SER A 42 -2.00 4.37 -9.13
CA SER A 42 -0.77 4.21 -8.34
C SER A 42 -0.13 2.84 -8.54
N GLU A 43 -0.92 1.77 -8.68
CA GLU A 43 -0.41 0.43 -9.00
C GLU A 43 0.27 0.38 -10.38
N ARG A 44 -0.27 1.07 -11.39
CA ARG A 44 0.38 1.16 -12.71
C ARG A 44 1.74 1.86 -12.62
N ILE A 45 1.84 2.89 -11.80
CA ILE A 45 3.10 3.60 -11.52
C ILE A 45 4.09 2.64 -10.85
N ALA A 46 3.67 1.90 -9.82
CA ALA A 46 4.51 0.90 -9.17
C ALA A 46 5.02 -0.16 -10.16
N VAL A 47 4.15 -0.71 -11.00
CA VAL A 47 4.54 -1.68 -12.04
C VAL A 47 5.52 -1.08 -13.05
N PHE A 48 5.32 0.17 -13.47
CA PHE A 48 6.24 0.87 -14.37
C PHE A 48 7.62 1.04 -13.73
N GLN A 49 7.67 1.48 -12.47
CA GLN A 49 8.90 1.66 -11.71
C GLN A 49 9.60 0.31 -11.46
N SER A 50 8.85 -0.77 -11.24
CA SER A 50 9.40 -2.12 -11.14
C SER A 50 10.17 -2.53 -12.40
N LYS A 51 9.58 -2.29 -13.57
CA LYS A 51 10.23 -2.58 -14.86
C LYS A 51 11.48 -1.71 -15.09
N ARG A 52 11.41 -0.43 -14.73
CA ARG A 52 12.52 0.52 -14.91
C ARG A 52 13.71 0.20 -14.01
N THR A 53 13.45 -0.22 -12.77
CA THR A 53 14.49 -0.42 -11.74
C THR A 53 14.96 -1.87 -11.63
N GLY A 54 14.20 -2.83 -12.16
CA GLY A 54 14.45 -4.26 -11.98
C GLY A 54 14.12 -4.77 -10.56
N ARG A 55 13.44 -3.96 -9.76
CA ARG A 55 13.00 -4.28 -8.39
C ARG A 55 11.49 -4.52 -8.36
N ASP A 56 11.01 -5.27 -7.37
CA ASP A 56 9.57 -5.44 -7.13
C ASP A 56 9.06 -4.31 -6.24
N ILE A 57 8.49 -3.26 -6.84
CA ILE A 57 7.96 -2.10 -6.14
C ILE A 57 6.54 -2.39 -5.67
N ARG A 58 6.28 -2.24 -4.37
CA ARG A 58 4.96 -2.42 -3.76
C ARG A 58 4.56 -1.16 -3.01
N LEU A 59 3.32 -0.74 -3.18
CA LEU A 59 2.75 0.39 -2.43
C LEU A 59 2.01 -0.16 -1.21
N SER A 60 2.31 0.38 -0.04
CA SER A 60 1.64 0.04 1.21
C SER A 60 0.94 1.29 1.75
N PRO A 61 -0.40 1.33 1.79
CA PRO A 61 -1.10 2.42 2.44
C PRO A 61 -0.80 2.41 3.94
N MET A 62 -0.58 3.60 4.51
CA MET A 62 -0.47 3.82 5.94
C MET A 62 -1.62 4.71 6.41
N PHE A 63 -2.10 4.43 7.62
CA PHE A 63 -3.03 5.32 8.31
C PHE A 63 -2.24 6.29 9.15
N ASP A 64 -2.51 7.58 9.02
CA ASP A 64 -2.03 8.58 9.98
C ASP A 64 -2.84 8.38 11.27
N PRO A 65 -2.21 7.91 12.37
CA PRO A 65 -2.95 7.72 13.61
C PRO A 65 -3.48 9.07 14.07
N GLU A 66 -4.80 9.20 14.23
CA GLU A 66 -5.39 10.41 14.79
C GLU A 66 -4.70 10.73 16.13
N PRO A 67 -4.29 11.98 16.37
CA PRO A 67 -3.61 12.36 17.60
C PRO A 67 -4.57 12.24 18.79
N GLY A 68 -4.60 11.05 19.40
CA GLY A 68 -5.05 10.77 20.77
C GLY A 68 -6.42 11.34 21.17
N GLY A 69 -7.49 10.63 20.84
CA GLY A 69 -8.78 10.73 21.53
C GLY A 69 -9.21 9.34 21.99
N CYS A 70 -9.28 9.10 23.29
CA CYS A 70 -9.79 7.85 23.84
C CYS A 70 -11.27 7.69 23.48
N GLY A 71 -11.60 6.82 22.52
CA GLY A 71 -12.94 6.29 22.33
C GLY A 71 -13.56 6.51 20.96
N GLY A 72 -14.14 5.45 20.40
CA GLY A 72 -15.05 5.52 19.26
C GLY A 72 -14.68 4.53 18.18
N GLY A 73 -15.34 3.37 18.19
CA GLY A 73 -15.22 2.39 17.10
C GLY A 73 -15.64 2.98 15.75
N GLY A 74 -14.98 2.50 14.69
CA GLY A 74 -15.35 2.75 13.31
C GLY A 74 -14.60 1.75 12.44
N GLY A 75 -15.34 0.86 11.79
CA GLY A 75 -14.83 -0.39 11.25
C GLY A 75 -13.84 -0.25 10.10
N GLY A 76 -12.78 -1.06 10.15
CA GLY A 76 -12.01 -1.40 8.96
C GLY A 76 -12.79 -2.37 8.10
N CYS A 77 -13.21 -1.96 6.90
CA CYS A 77 -13.70 -2.86 5.87
C CYS A 77 -12.52 -3.52 5.15
N GLY A 78 -11.98 -4.59 5.75
CA GLY A 78 -11.13 -5.53 5.03
C GLY A 78 -11.99 -6.47 4.19
N SER A 79 -12.41 -6.07 2.99
CA SER A 79 -12.99 -7.00 2.02
C SER A 79 -11.86 -7.82 1.38
N GLY A 80 -11.42 -8.84 2.10
CA GLY A 80 -10.50 -9.87 1.63
C GLY A 80 -11.18 -11.24 1.60
N GLY A 81 -11.11 -11.91 0.44
CA GLY A 81 -11.09 -13.37 0.36
C GLY A 81 -12.39 -14.06 -0.08
N CYS A 82 -12.46 -14.48 -1.34
CA CYS A 82 -13.26 -15.63 -1.74
C CYS A 82 -12.57 -16.91 -1.26
N GLY A 83 -13.28 -17.72 -0.48
CA GLY A 83 -12.75 -18.97 0.10
C GLY A 83 -13.85 -19.88 0.64
N SER A 84 -14.32 -20.77 -0.23
CA SER A 84 -14.92 -22.10 -0.03
C SER A 84 -15.61 -22.48 1.30
N SER A 85 -16.91 -22.77 1.17
CA SER A 85 -17.68 -23.87 1.81
C SER A 85 -17.23 -24.36 3.18
N HIS A 86 -18.06 -24.13 4.21
CA HIS A 86 -18.46 -25.14 5.19
C HIS A 86 -19.94 -24.93 5.47
N GLY A 87 -20.76 -25.95 5.18
CA GLY A 87 -22.11 -26.00 5.69
C GLY A 87 -22.07 -26.19 7.20
N ASP A 88 -23.04 -25.64 7.90
CA ASP A 88 -23.73 -26.37 8.95
C ASP A 88 -25.07 -25.70 9.24
N GLU A 89 -26.02 -26.60 9.44
CA GLU A 89 -27.44 -26.46 9.68
C GLU A 89 -27.75 -25.73 11.00
N GLN A 90 -28.83 -24.94 11.03
CA GLN A 90 -29.54 -24.45 12.23
C GLN A 90 -30.66 -23.51 11.78
N ALA A 91 -31.88 -23.52 12.30
CA ALA A 91 -32.72 -24.44 13.07
C ALA A 91 -34.15 -23.86 12.95
#